data_AF-A0A5B0KMR2-F1
#
_entry.id   AF-A0A5B0KMR2-F1
#
_cell.length_a   1.000
_cell.length_b   1.000
_cell.length_c   1.000
_cell.angle_alpha   90.00
_cell.angle_beta   90.00
_cell.angle_gamma   90.00
#
_symmetry.space_group_name_H-M   'P 1'
#
loop_
_entity.id
_entity.type
_entity.pdbx_description
1 polymer ?
#
loop_
_entity_poly.entity_id
_entity_poly.type
_entity_poly.pdbx_seq_one_letter_code
_entity_poly.pdbx_strand_id
1 'polypeptide(L)'
;MPDNANALYDLGRLALALEQPAAALSFLDRALELDAQLSPAHVDRGRALHRLGREREAIQAMCRAVTIDPDAHAALNRLRWLLDEGQLRTTSALSRLAQRGLQVASVLDIGASDGQWSLAARRIWPDARYHLIEAFDHWRAPLEAVCSAQTGFSHAIAAAGNSDGEVWFYNDPDAPYGGAAFQDQPDGKERPEKSWKVPQVALAKEAERVGLKPPFLIKLDTHGFEVPILEGAEAILSQTNLVVIEVYVFHVHPQALLFHEICHWMAEKGFRPIDISEPLWRPRDGALWQFDLFFVPATQQEFACNAY
;
A
#
# COMPACT_ATOMS: atom_id res chain seq x y z
N MET A 1 -34.85 22.68 11.41
CA MET A 1 -33.51 22.06 11.43
C MET A 1 -33.73 20.58 11.67
N PRO A 2 -32.94 19.64 11.11
CA PRO A 2 -33.15 18.24 11.41
C PRO A 2 -32.72 17.99 12.86
N ASP A 3 -33.68 17.92 13.78
CA ASP A 3 -33.48 17.58 15.20
C ASP A 3 -33.34 16.06 15.37
N ASN A 4 -32.53 15.43 14.51
CA ASN A 4 -32.27 14.00 14.53
C ASN A 4 -30.77 13.78 14.33
N ALA A 5 -30.14 13.15 15.33
CA ALA A 5 -28.71 12.84 15.33
C ALA A 5 -28.26 12.11 14.06
N ASN A 6 -29.05 11.14 13.57
CA ASN A 6 -28.71 10.37 12.37
C ASN A 6 -28.72 11.23 11.09
N ALA A 7 -29.68 12.15 10.96
CA ALA A 7 -29.74 13.03 9.80
C ALA A 7 -28.57 14.04 9.78
N LEU A 8 -28.16 14.54 10.95
CA LEU A 8 -26.98 15.39 11.09
C LEU A 8 -25.69 14.61 10.81
N TYR A 9 -25.60 13.37 11.30
CA TYR A 9 -24.51 12.46 10.99
C TYR A 9 -24.39 12.20 9.48
N ASP A 10 -25.49 11.92 8.79
CA ASP A 10 -25.50 11.71 7.34
C ASP A 10 -25.05 12.98 6.58
N LEU A 11 -25.47 14.16 7.01
CA LEU A 11 -24.96 15.43 6.47
C LEU A 11 -23.45 15.61 6.72
N GLY A 12 -22.97 15.25 7.92
CA GLY A 12 -21.55 15.23 8.26
C GLY A 12 -20.75 14.30 7.35
N ARG A 13 -21.29 13.11 7.06
CA ARG A 13 -20.71 12.15 6.12
C ARG A 13 -20.66 12.66 4.70
N LEU A 14 -21.75 13.25 4.23
CA LEU A 14 -21.81 13.86 2.89
C LEU A 14 -20.80 15.00 2.78
N ALA A 15 -20.68 15.85 3.80
CA ALA A 15 -19.68 16.91 3.83
C ALA A 15 -18.24 16.37 3.82
N LEU A 16 -17.96 15.23 4.47
CA LEU A 16 -16.65 14.56 4.35
C LEU A 16 -16.41 14.00 2.95
N ALA A 17 -17.44 13.46 2.29
CA ALA A 17 -17.35 12.99 0.91
C ALA A 17 -17.10 14.15 -0.07
N LEU A 18 -17.62 15.33 0.23
CA LEU A 18 -17.43 16.57 -0.53
C LEU A 18 -16.13 17.33 -0.16
N GLU A 19 -15.24 16.71 0.61
CA GLU A 19 -13.97 17.32 1.08
C GLU A 19 -14.13 18.65 1.84
N GLN A 20 -15.23 18.79 2.58
CA GLN A 20 -15.51 19.96 3.43
C GLN A 20 -15.39 19.58 4.91
N PRO A 21 -14.17 19.34 5.42
CA PRO A 21 -13.99 18.78 6.77
C PRO A 21 -14.45 19.74 7.88
N ALA A 22 -14.40 21.06 7.68
CA ALA A 22 -14.91 22.03 8.64
C ALA A 22 -16.45 22.00 8.74
N ALA A 23 -17.14 21.89 7.60
CA ALA A 23 -18.60 21.76 7.57
C ALA A 23 -19.04 20.42 8.15
N ALA A 24 -18.33 19.34 7.79
CA ALA A 24 -18.56 18.02 8.37
C ALA A 24 -18.44 18.03 9.89
N LEU A 25 -17.37 18.63 10.41
CA LEU A 25 -17.14 18.72 11.85
C LEU A 25 -18.31 19.41 12.56
N SER A 26 -18.84 20.50 12.01
CA SER A 26 -20.01 21.20 12.55
C SER A 26 -21.26 20.32 12.61
N PHE A 27 -21.55 19.56 11.54
CA PHE A 27 -22.68 18.63 11.53
C PHE A 27 -22.50 17.47 12.52
N LEU A 28 -21.29 16.92 12.61
CA LEU A 28 -20.95 15.80 13.48
C LEU A 28 -20.97 16.22 14.95
N ASP A 29 -20.47 17.41 15.29
CA ASP A 29 -20.54 17.96 16.65
C ASP A 29 -22.00 18.11 17.09
N ARG A 30 -22.87 18.66 16.22
CA ARG A 30 -24.30 18.76 16.51
C ARG A 30 -24.99 17.41 16.60
N ALA A 31 -24.59 16.42 15.78
CA ALA A 31 -25.10 15.07 15.88
C ALA A 31 -24.76 14.46 17.25
N LEU A 32 -23.55 14.70 17.75
CA LEU A 32 -23.06 14.22 19.04
C LEU A 32 -23.61 15.01 20.25
N GLU A 33 -24.02 16.26 20.06
CA GLU A 33 -24.82 17.00 21.06
C GLU A 33 -26.19 16.36 21.29
N LEU A 34 -26.81 15.82 20.23
CA LEU A 34 -28.10 15.12 20.31
C LEU A 34 -27.96 13.66 20.75
N ASP A 35 -26.90 12.98 20.31
CA ASP A 35 -26.58 11.61 20.72
C ASP A 35 -25.06 11.43 20.88
N ALA A 36 -24.59 11.58 22.12
CA ALA A 36 -23.19 11.41 22.46
C ALA A 36 -22.69 9.97 22.33
N GLN A 37 -23.58 8.98 22.19
CA GLN A 37 -23.28 7.55 22.04
C GLN A 37 -23.32 7.08 20.58
N LEU A 38 -23.45 8.00 19.62
CA LEU A 38 -23.39 7.65 18.21
C LEU A 38 -21.95 7.37 17.77
N SER A 39 -21.47 6.13 17.98
CA SER A 39 -20.09 5.72 17.68
C SER A 39 -19.64 6.07 16.26
N PRO A 40 -20.44 5.83 15.18
CA PRO A 40 -20.04 6.22 13.83
C PRO A 40 -19.82 7.73 13.65
N ALA A 41 -20.54 8.59 14.38
CA ALA A 41 -20.32 10.02 14.34
C ALA A 41 -18.99 10.43 15.01
N HIS A 42 -18.55 9.73 16.06
CA HIS A 42 -17.21 9.92 16.62
C HIS A 42 -16.10 9.47 15.66
N VAL A 43 -16.30 8.38 14.90
CA VAL A 43 -15.38 7.95 13.82
C VAL A 43 -15.23 9.06 12.78
N ASP A 44 -16.35 9.55 12.25
CA ASP A 44 -16.33 10.57 11.20
C ASP A 44 -15.86 11.92 11.71
N ARG A 45 -16.11 12.24 12.98
CA ARG A 45 -15.54 13.42 13.64
C ARG A 45 -14.03 13.34 13.72
N GLY A 46 -13.48 12.18 14.10
CA GLY A 46 -12.03 11.97 14.09
C GLY A 46 -11.43 12.08 12.69
N ARG A 47 -12.13 11.61 11.65
CA ARG A 47 -11.71 11.81 10.24
C ARG A 47 -11.71 13.29 9.85
N ALA A 48 -12.75 14.04 10.22
CA ALA A 48 -12.85 15.48 9.97
C ALA A 48 -11.71 16.26 10.64
N LEU A 49 -11.47 15.99 11.93
CA LEU A 49 -10.42 16.63 12.73
C LEU A 49 -9.01 16.34 12.20
N HIS A 50 -8.75 15.09 11.81
CA HIS A 50 -7.48 14.70 11.19
C HIS A 50 -7.23 15.46 9.88
N ARG A 51 -8.24 15.57 9.01
CA ARG A 51 -8.15 16.36 7.76
C ARG A 51 -7.94 17.85 7.99
N LEU A 52 -8.27 18.36 9.17
CA LEU A 52 -8.00 19.73 9.61
C LEU A 52 -6.65 19.89 10.34
N GLY A 53 -5.85 18.83 10.44
CA GLY A 53 -4.57 18.83 11.17
C GLY A 53 -4.69 18.82 12.70
N ARG A 54 -5.88 18.56 13.24
CA ARG A 54 -6.17 18.57 14.69
C ARG A 54 -5.97 17.17 15.29
N GLU A 55 -4.74 16.68 15.25
CA GLU A 55 -4.42 15.27 15.53
C GLU A 55 -4.82 14.79 16.93
N ARG A 56 -4.55 15.59 17.97
CA ARG A 56 -4.90 15.22 19.35
C ARG A 56 -6.41 15.02 19.53
N GLU A 57 -7.20 15.86 18.88
CA GLU A 57 -8.66 15.79 18.98
C GLU A 57 -9.22 14.66 18.10
N ALA A 58 -8.56 14.36 16.98
CA ALA A 58 -8.87 13.19 16.17
C ALA A 58 -8.67 11.89 16.95
N ILE A 59 -7.54 11.77 17.67
CA ILE A 59 -7.27 10.64 18.57
C ILE A 59 -8.34 10.52 19.64
N GLN A 60 -8.72 11.62 20.29
CA GLN A 60 -9.75 11.62 21.33
C GLN A 60 -11.12 11.16 20.79
N ALA A 61 -11.52 11.63 19.60
CA ALA A 61 -12.75 11.22 18.96
C ALA A 61 -12.73 9.71 18.62
N MET A 62 -11.61 9.22 18.06
CA MET A 62 -11.43 7.81 17.75
C MET A 62 -11.43 6.93 19.01
N CYS A 63 -10.75 7.33 20.09
CA CYS A 63 -10.83 6.65 21.38
C CYS A 63 -12.26 6.59 21.92
N ARG A 64 -13.06 7.65 21.70
CA ARG A 64 -14.45 7.68 22.15
C ARG A 64 -15.33 6.72 21.35
N ALA A 65 -15.16 6.66 20.03
CA ALA A 65 -15.83 5.66 19.20
C ALA A 65 -15.56 4.23 19.69
N VAL A 66 -14.30 3.88 19.95
CA VAL A 66 -13.89 2.55 20.47
C VAL A 66 -14.43 2.28 21.88
N THR A 67 -14.52 3.31 22.72
CA THR A 67 -15.09 3.15 24.08
C THR A 67 -16.59 2.85 24.03
N ILE A 68 -17.31 3.45 23.09
CA ILE A 68 -18.76 3.30 22.93
C ILE A 68 -19.10 1.99 22.24
N ASP A 69 -18.37 1.68 21.17
CA ASP A 69 -18.50 0.46 20.39
C ASP A 69 -17.10 -0.16 20.24
N PRO A 70 -16.77 -1.17 21.07
CA PRO A 70 -15.51 -1.90 20.97
C PRO A 70 -15.29 -2.55 19.61
N ASP A 71 -16.33 -2.78 18.81
CA ASP A 71 -16.28 -3.31 17.45
C ASP A 71 -16.25 -2.20 16.38
N ALA A 72 -15.98 -0.95 16.75
CA ALA A 72 -15.77 0.16 15.82
C ALA A 72 -14.44 0.02 15.06
N HIS A 73 -14.38 -0.95 14.14
CA HIS A 73 -13.21 -1.32 13.34
C HIS A 73 -12.54 -0.13 12.64
N ALA A 74 -13.34 0.79 12.10
CA ALA A 74 -12.85 2.01 11.47
C ALA A 74 -12.11 2.93 12.45
N ALA A 75 -12.60 3.05 13.70
CA ALA A 75 -11.92 3.81 14.74
C ALA A 75 -10.69 3.09 15.28
N LEU A 76 -10.72 1.77 15.48
CA LEU A 76 -9.55 1.01 15.92
C LEU A 76 -8.41 1.09 14.90
N ASN A 77 -8.70 0.86 13.62
CA ASN A 77 -7.71 0.95 12.55
C ASN A 77 -7.13 2.36 12.44
N ARG A 78 -7.98 3.39 12.56
CA ARG A 78 -7.52 4.78 12.46
C ARG A 78 -6.82 5.27 13.72
N LEU A 79 -7.24 4.82 14.90
CA LEU A 79 -6.57 5.08 16.17
C LEU A 79 -5.18 4.43 16.18
N ARG A 80 -5.07 3.19 15.68
CA ARG A 80 -3.78 2.53 15.47
C ARG A 80 -2.88 3.38 14.59
N TRP A 81 -3.33 3.80 13.41
CA TRP A 81 -2.54 4.70 12.53
C TRP A 81 -2.21 6.08 13.14
N LEU A 82 -3.09 6.65 13.95
CA LEU A 82 -2.88 7.95 14.61
C LEU A 82 -1.94 7.86 15.81
N LEU A 83 -1.94 6.73 16.52
CA LEU A 83 -1.08 6.44 17.67
C LEU A 83 0.25 5.82 17.25
N ASP A 84 0.29 5.14 16.09
CA ASP A 84 1.49 4.52 15.55
C ASP A 84 2.37 5.59 14.90
N GLU A 85 3.62 5.58 15.34
CA GLU A 85 4.53 6.69 15.25
C GLU A 85 4.81 7.09 13.80
N GLY A 86 5.08 8.37 13.55
CA GLY A 86 5.60 8.80 12.26
C GLY A 86 6.78 7.96 11.77
N GLN A 87 7.48 7.23 12.65
CA GLN A 87 8.55 6.30 12.31
C GLN A 87 8.14 5.15 11.39
N LEU A 88 6.94 4.57 11.53
CA LEU A 88 6.51 3.38 10.78
C LEU A 88 5.74 3.71 9.50
N ARG A 89 5.74 4.96 9.06
CA ARG A 89 5.20 5.35 7.75
C ARG A 89 6.18 5.01 6.65
N THR A 90 5.68 4.58 5.48
CA THR A 90 6.53 4.31 4.30
C THR A 90 7.44 5.50 3.99
N THR A 91 6.92 6.73 4.01
CA THR A 91 7.72 7.94 3.73
C THR A 91 8.86 8.15 4.72
N SER A 92 8.67 7.74 5.97
CA SER A 92 9.69 7.85 7.01
C SER A 92 10.73 6.75 6.89
N ALA A 93 10.34 5.52 6.56
CA ALA A 93 11.28 4.45 6.20
C ALA A 93 12.14 4.84 4.99
N LEU A 94 11.53 5.32 3.91
CA LEU A 94 12.24 5.83 2.73
C LEU A 94 13.17 6.99 3.06
N SER A 95 12.73 7.94 3.91
CA SER A 95 13.57 9.05 4.36
C SER A 95 14.80 8.57 5.12
N ARG A 96 14.66 7.59 6.03
CA ARG A 96 15.81 7.00 6.74
C ARG A 96 16.78 6.32 5.79
N LEU A 97 16.27 5.60 4.79
CA LEU A 97 17.09 4.95 3.77
C LEU A 97 17.85 5.97 2.90
N ALA A 98 17.20 7.06 2.49
CA ALA A 98 17.88 8.15 1.78
C ALA A 98 18.94 8.84 2.65
N GLN A 99 18.68 9.04 3.94
CA GLN A 99 19.65 9.60 4.90
C GLN A 99 20.88 8.70 5.11
N ARG A 100 20.73 7.39 4.91
CA ARG A 100 21.85 6.42 4.88
C ARG A 100 22.70 6.53 3.60
N GLY A 101 22.32 7.39 2.66
CA GLY A 101 23.03 7.61 1.40
C GLY A 101 22.58 6.70 0.26
N LEU A 102 21.47 5.97 0.43
CA LEU A 102 20.96 5.05 -0.59
C LEU A 102 20.54 5.83 -1.85
N GLN A 103 21.17 5.48 -2.97
CA GLN A 103 20.91 6.11 -4.27
C GLN A 103 19.86 5.32 -5.03
N VAL A 104 18.90 6.04 -5.63
CA VAL A 104 17.86 5.50 -6.51
C VAL A 104 17.75 6.40 -7.74
N ALA A 105 17.91 5.83 -8.93
CA ALA A 105 17.75 6.55 -10.20
C ALA A 105 16.49 6.13 -10.95
N SER A 106 16.01 4.91 -10.73
CA SER A 106 14.77 4.41 -11.32
C SER A 106 13.94 3.62 -10.31
N VAL A 107 12.64 3.86 -10.31
CA VAL A 107 11.66 3.22 -9.46
C VAL A 107 10.70 2.42 -10.34
N LEU A 108 10.54 1.14 -10.00
CA LEU A 108 9.53 0.26 -10.54
C LEU A 108 8.50 0.02 -9.43
N ASP A 109 7.29 0.53 -9.60
CA ASP A 109 6.17 0.41 -8.66
C ASP A 109 5.16 -0.58 -9.22
N ILE A 110 5.16 -1.81 -8.70
CA ILE A 110 4.28 -2.88 -9.15
C ILE A 110 3.08 -2.96 -8.20
N GLY A 111 1.89 -3.04 -8.77
CA GLY A 111 0.64 -2.85 -8.02
C GLY A 111 0.47 -1.37 -7.69
N ALA A 112 0.71 -0.51 -8.69
CA ALA A 112 0.78 0.94 -8.47
C ALA A 112 -0.57 1.57 -8.12
N SER A 113 -1.70 0.91 -8.43
CA SER A 113 -3.05 1.45 -8.23
C SER A 113 -3.19 2.88 -8.79
N ASP A 114 -3.36 3.90 -7.95
CA ASP A 114 -3.47 5.30 -8.35
C ASP A 114 -2.14 6.08 -8.33
N GLY A 115 -1.02 5.42 -8.04
CA GLY A 115 0.32 6.00 -8.01
C GLY A 115 0.66 6.84 -6.78
N GLN A 116 -0.17 6.87 -5.73
CA GLN A 116 0.10 7.67 -4.52
C GLN A 116 1.39 7.26 -3.81
N TRP A 117 1.72 5.96 -3.79
CA TRP A 117 2.97 5.46 -3.23
C TRP A 117 4.17 6.07 -3.97
N SER A 118 4.17 6.03 -5.30
CA SER A 118 5.19 6.64 -6.15
C SER A 118 5.30 8.16 -5.95
N LEU A 119 4.18 8.88 -5.82
CA LEU A 119 4.18 10.32 -5.53
C LEU A 119 4.78 10.64 -4.16
N ALA A 120 4.58 9.77 -3.17
CA ALA A 120 5.19 9.91 -1.86
C ALA A 120 6.71 9.66 -1.92
N ALA A 121 7.14 8.61 -2.62
CA ALA A 121 8.55 8.30 -2.84
C ALA A 121 9.28 9.39 -3.66
N ARG A 122 8.60 10.05 -4.61
CA ARG A 122 9.13 11.17 -5.44
C ARG A 122 9.56 12.39 -4.64
N ARG A 123 9.09 12.53 -3.39
CA ARG A 123 9.55 13.56 -2.46
C ARG A 123 10.92 13.26 -1.86
N ILE A 124 11.32 11.98 -1.86
CA ILE A 124 12.58 11.49 -1.32
C ILE A 124 13.66 11.44 -2.41
N TRP A 125 13.34 10.87 -3.59
CA TRP A 125 14.24 10.85 -4.75
C TRP A 125 13.64 11.64 -5.91
N PRO A 126 13.79 12.98 -5.91
CA PRO A 126 13.14 13.82 -6.91
C PRO A 126 13.70 13.64 -8.33
N ASP A 127 14.93 13.20 -8.49
CA ASP A 127 15.55 13.06 -9.82
C ASP A 127 15.38 11.65 -10.41
N ALA A 128 14.75 10.74 -9.66
CA ALA A 128 14.49 9.39 -10.13
C ALA A 128 13.37 9.36 -11.19
N ARG A 129 13.47 8.41 -12.11
CA ARG A 129 12.39 8.05 -13.03
C ARG A 129 11.46 7.04 -12.37
N TYR A 130 10.17 7.17 -12.56
CA TYR A 130 9.15 6.31 -11.97
C TYR A 130 8.39 5.58 -13.07
N HIS A 131 8.31 4.26 -12.97
CA HIS A 131 7.53 3.44 -13.88
C HIS A 131 6.53 2.60 -13.09
N LEU A 132 5.24 2.92 -13.28
CA LEU A 132 4.12 2.39 -12.52
C LEU A 132 3.46 1.26 -13.32
N ILE A 133 3.45 0.05 -12.79
CA ILE A 133 2.91 -1.14 -13.43
C ILE A 133 1.66 -1.58 -12.66
N GLU A 134 0.54 -1.64 -13.36
CA GLU A 134 -0.77 -1.97 -12.78
C GLU A 134 -1.53 -2.93 -13.69
N ALA A 135 -2.06 -4.01 -13.12
CA ALA A 135 -2.74 -5.04 -13.88
C ALA A 135 -4.18 -4.63 -14.27
N PHE A 136 -4.83 -3.80 -13.46
CA PHE A 136 -6.23 -3.45 -13.66
C PHE A 136 -6.43 -2.20 -14.51
N ASP A 137 -7.15 -2.38 -15.62
CA ASP A 137 -7.43 -1.31 -16.59
C ASP A 137 -8.20 -0.11 -16.00
N HIS A 138 -8.98 -0.31 -14.93
CA HIS A 138 -9.71 0.79 -14.30
C HIS A 138 -8.78 1.86 -13.67
N TRP A 139 -7.53 1.50 -13.37
CA TRP A 139 -6.51 2.45 -12.90
C TRP A 139 -5.82 3.23 -14.02
N ARG A 140 -6.08 2.90 -15.30
CA ARG A 140 -5.47 3.56 -16.46
C ARG A 140 -5.63 5.08 -16.41
N ALA A 141 -6.87 5.56 -16.29
CA ALA A 141 -7.13 7.00 -16.31
C ALA A 141 -6.46 7.74 -15.12
N PRO A 142 -6.54 7.25 -13.87
CA PRO A 142 -5.75 7.78 -12.76
C PRO A 142 -4.22 7.82 -13.03
N LEU A 143 -3.65 6.73 -13.54
CA LEU A 143 -2.21 6.64 -13.82
C LEU A 143 -1.79 7.57 -14.97
N GLU A 144 -2.57 7.66 -16.03
CA GLU A 144 -2.34 8.60 -17.15
C GLU A 144 -2.35 10.05 -16.65
N ALA A 145 -3.25 10.40 -15.71
CA ALA A 145 -3.29 11.71 -15.10
C ALA A 145 -2.02 11.99 -14.27
N VAL A 146 -1.56 11.03 -13.47
CA VAL A 146 -0.30 11.14 -12.70
C VAL A 146 0.90 11.29 -13.63
N CYS A 147 1.04 10.43 -14.65
CA CYS A 147 2.16 10.48 -15.59
C CYS A 147 2.19 11.77 -16.42
N SER A 148 1.01 12.32 -16.76
CA SER A 148 0.92 13.59 -17.48
C SER A 148 1.31 14.78 -16.59
N ALA A 149 1.05 14.70 -15.29
CA ALA A 149 1.36 15.76 -14.32
C ALA A 149 2.82 15.70 -13.79
N GLN A 150 3.47 14.54 -13.83
CA GLN A 150 4.79 14.32 -13.24
C GLN A 150 5.83 14.01 -14.32
N THR A 151 6.83 14.89 -14.48
CA THR A 151 7.97 14.60 -15.34
C THR A 151 8.77 13.42 -14.81
N GLY A 152 9.18 12.53 -15.72
CA GLY A 152 9.91 11.31 -15.37
C GLY A 152 9.04 10.13 -14.94
N PHE A 153 7.71 10.28 -14.96
CA PHE A 153 6.77 9.18 -14.72
C PHE A 153 6.32 8.54 -16.03
N SER A 154 6.19 7.22 -16.04
CA SER A 154 5.51 6.45 -17.06
C SER A 154 4.72 5.31 -16.42
N HIS A 155 3.83 4.68 -17.18
CA HIS A 155 3.03 3.57 -16.67
C HIS A 155 2.91 2.45 -17.71
N ALA A 156 2.49 1.27 -17.25
CA ALA A 156 2.05 0.15 -18.07
C ALA A 156 0.81 -0.49 -17.44
N ILE A 157 -0.22 -0.73 -18.27
CA ILE A 157 -1.36 -1.56 -17.87
C ILE A 157 -1.03 -3.01 -18.24
N ALA A 158 -0.40 -3.69 -17.30
CA ALA A 158 0.06 -5.06 -17.38
C ALA A 158 0.35 -5.58 -15.96
N ALA A 159 0.27 -6.88 -15.77
CA ALA A 159 0.85 -7.53 -14.61
C ALA A 159 2.36 -7.68 -14.80
N ALA A 160 3.12 -7.60 -13.71
CA ALA A 160 4.50 -8.04 -13.73
C ALA A 160 4.57 -9.55 -13.46
N GLY A 161 5.57 -10.22 -14.03
CA GLY A 161 5.86 -11.62 -13.72
C GLY A 161 7.18 -12.07 -14.37
N ASN A 162 7.36 -13.38 -14.56
CA ASN A 162 8.64 -13.96 -14.99
C ASN A 162 8.91 -13.89 -16.51
N SER A 163 7.89 -13.63 -17.33
CA SER A 163 7.99 -13.51 -18.78
C SER A 163 7.01 -12.48 -19.35
N ASP A 164 7.22 -12.10 -20.61
CA ASP A 164 6.21 -11.36 -21.37
C ASP A 164 5.13 -12.34 -21.86
N GLY A 165 3.87 -11.91 -21.87
CA GLY A 165 2.77 -12.74 -22.34
C GLY A 165 1.44 -12.32 -21.76
N GLU A 166 0.68 -13.28 -21.26
CA GLU A 166 -0.57 -13.06 -20.55
C GLU A 166 -0.58 -13.89 -19.26
N VAL A 167 -1.18 -13.34 -18.22
CA VAL A 167 -1.41 -14.04 -16.95
C VAL A 167 -2.88 -13.96 -16.58
N TRP A 168 -3.35 -14.96 -15.84
CA TRP A 168 -4.72 -14.96 -15.35
C TRP A 168 -4.83 -14.16 -14.05
N PHE A 169 -5.91 -13.38 -13.96
CA PHE A 169 -6.34 -12.70 -12.75
C PHE A 169 -7.72 -13.20 -12.35
N TYR A 170 -8.00 -13.21 -11.05
CA TYR A 170 -9.32 -13.48 -10.48
C TYR A 170 -9.74 -12.32 -9.59
N ASN A 171 -10.99 -11.86 -9.69
CA ASN A 171 -11.55 -10.87 -8.77
C ASN A 171 -12.51 -11.54 -7.79
N ASP A 172 -12.11 -11.65 -6.52
CA ASP A 172 -12.99 -12.07 -5.45
C ASP A 172 -13.73 -10.84 -4.89
N PRO A 173 -15.06 -10.70 -5.09
CA PRO A 173 -15.80 -9.58 -4.52
C PRO A 173 -15.90 -9.63 -3.00
N ASP A 174 -15.62 -10.79 -2.38
CA ASP A 174 -15.62 -10.97 -0.93
C ASP A 174 -14.21 -10.90 -0.34
N ALA A 175 -13.15 -10.88 -1.17
CA ALA A 175 -11.81 -10.63 -0.67
C ALA A 175 -11.63 -9.13 -0.36
N PRO A 176 -11.10 -8.80 0.82
CA PRO A 176 -10.96 -7.41 1.25
C PRO A 176 -9.98 -6.58 0.38
N TYR A 177 -9.17 -7.21 -0.48
CA TYR A 177 -8.09 -6.56 -1.23
C TYR A 177 -7.90 -7.16 -2.63
N GLY A 178 -8.76 -6.78 -3.58
CA GLY A 178 -8.50 -6.91 -5.02
C GLY A 178 -8.19 -8.31 -5.57
N GLY A 179 -7.90 -8.38 -6.87
CA GLY A 179 -7.70 -9.65 -7.56
C GLY A 179 -6.28 -10.23 -7.46
N ALA A 180 -6.17 -11.56 -7.47
CA ALA A 180 -4.90 -12.29 -7.41
C ALA A 180 -4.49 -12.84 -8.79
N ALA A 181 -3.18 -12.82 -9.07
CA ALA A 181 -2.58 -13.37 -10.29
C ALA A 181 -2.18 -14.83 -10.13
N PHE A 182 -2.30 -15.63 -11.20
CA PHE A 182 -1.87 -17.03 -11.21
C PHE A 182 -1.52 -17.49 -12.64
N GLN A 183 -0.57 -18.44 -12.75
CA GLN A 183 0.01 -18.84 -14.04
C GLN A 183 -0.86 -19.81 -14.84
N ASP A 184 -1.51 -20.76 -14.16
CA ASP A 184 -2.30 -21.81 -14.82
C ASP A 184 -3.76 -21.37 -15.03
N GLN A 185 -4.47 -21.97 -15.97
CA GLN A 185 -5.91 -21.75 -16.05
C GLN A 185 -6.59 -22.32 -14.79
N PRO A 186 -7.58 -21.64 -14.17
CA PRO A 186 -8.27 -22.20 -13.01
C PRO A 186 -8.93 -23.51 -13.42
N ASP A 187 -8.59 -24.60 -12.73
CA ASP A 187 -9.23 -25.89 -12.97
C ASP A 187 -10.71 -25.74 -12.61
N GLY A 188 -11.63 -26.16 -13.46
CA GLY A 188 -13.06 -25.77 -13.46
C GLY A 188 -13.88 -26.05 -12.18
N LYS A 189 -13.24 -26.54 -11.11
CA LYS A 189 -13.75 -26.66 -9.74
C LYS A 189 -13.52 -25.39 -8.90
N GLU A 190 -12.61 -24.51 -9.31
CA GLU A 190 -12.34 -23.20 -8.69
C GLU A 190 -12.82 -22.07 -9.62
N ARG A 191 -14.11 -21.74 -9.44
CA ARG A 191 -14.74 -20.43 -9.73
C ARG A 191 -14.33 -19.71 -11.04
N PRO A 192 -14.61 -20.29 -12.22
CA PRO A 192 -14.23 -19.74 -13.53
C PRO A 192 -14.94 -18.43 -13.94
N GLU A 193 -16.03 -18.05 -13.29
CA GLU A 193 -16.90 -16.94 -13.77
C GLU A 193 -16.32 -15.52 -13.53
N LYS A 194 -15.18 -15.38 -12.83
CA LYS A 194 -14.58 -14.07 -12.51
C LYS A 194 -13.08 -14.01 -12.79
N SER A 195 -12.60 -14.82 -13.73
CA SER A 195 -11.21 -14.81 -14.17
C SER A 195 -11.08 -14.22 -15.57
N TRP A 196 -10.04 -13.42 -15.79
CA TRP A 196 -9.70 -12.88 -17.11
C TRP A 196 -8.19 -12.83 -17.28
N LYS A 197 -7.73 -12.68 -18.52
CA LYS A 197 -6.31 -12.50 -18.81
C LYS A 197 -5.94 -11.03 -18.85
N VAL A 198 -4.78 -10.70 -18.34
CA VAL A 198 -4.14 -9.40 -18.51
C VAL A 198 -2.78 -9.58 -19.18
N PRO A 199 -2.30 -8.58 -19.94
CA PRO A 199 -0.92 -8.58 -20.43
C PRO A 199 0.05 -8.76 -19.25
N GLN A 200 1.08 -9.57 -19.45
CA GLN A 200 2.17 -9.77 -18.50
C GLN A 200 3.47 -9.23 -19.10
N VAL A 201 4.30 -8.60 -18.26
CA VAL A 201 5.65 -8.13 -18.62
C VAL A 201 6.71 -8.70 -17.69
N ALA A 202 7.87 -9.06 -18.24
CA ALA A 202 9.05 -9.35 -17.43
C ALA A 202 9.71 -8.05 -16.99
N LEU A 203 9.93 -7.88 -15.68
CA LEU A 203 10.32 -6.59 -15.11
C LEU A 203 11.64 -6.04 -15.68
N ALA A 204 12.65 -6.90 -15.90
CA ALA A 204 13.92 -6.49 -16.48
C ALA A 204 13.79 -5.99 -17.93
N LYS A 205 12.96 -6.68 -18.74
CA LYS A 205 12.69 -6.27 -20.12
C LYS A 205 11.88 -4.99 -20.18
N GLU A 206 10.93 -4.83 -19.27
CA GLU A 206 10.15 -3.61 -19.15
C GLU A 206 11.04 -2.41 -18.83
N ALA A 207 11.92 -2.55 -17.85
CA ALA A 207 12.88 -1.53 -17.48
C ALA A 207 13.78 -1.13 -18.66
N GLU A 208 14.23 -2.10 -19.46
CA GLU A 208 14.98 -1.84 -20.70
C GLU A 208 14.13 -1.10 -21.73
N ARG A 209 12.89 -1.57 -21.99
CA ARG A 209 11.95 -1.00 -22.95
C ARG A 209 11.66 0.48 -22.70
N VAL A 210 11.47 0.86 -21.44
CA VAL A 210 11.22 2.25 -21.04
C VAL A 210 12.49 3.05 -20.73
N GLY A 211 13.65 2.44 -20.92
CA GLY A 211 14.96 3.07 -20.80
C GLY A 211 15.33 3.48 -19.39
N LEU A 212 14.88 2.74 -18.38
CA LEU A 212 15.27 2.95 -16.98
C LEU A 212 16.74 2.61 -16.77
N LYS A 213 17.34 3.22 -15.74
CA LYS A 213 18.76 3.09 -15.43
C LYS A 213 18.96 2.79 -13.94
N PRO A 214 19.96 1.96 -13.60
CA PRO A 214 20.31 1.72 -12.21
C PRO A 214 20.85 2.99 -11.53
N PRO A 215 20.88 3.03 -10.19
CA PRO A 215 20.37 2.00 -9.28
C PRO A 215 18.85 1.96 -9.20
N PHE A 216 18.29 0.74 -9.14
CA PHE A 216 16.84 0.53 -9.11
C PHE A 216 16.29 0.49 -7.68
N LEU A 217 15.04 0.93 -7.54
CA LEU A 217 14.12 0.57 -6.46
C LEU A 217 12.98 -0.24 -7.08
N ILE A 218 12.70 -1.43 -6.53
CA ILE A 218 11.56 -2.25 -6.94
C ILE A 218 10.57 -2.33 -5.77
N LYS A 219 9.33 -1.86 -5.94
CA LYS A 219 8.25 -2.03 -4.96
C LYS A 219 7.25 -3.06 -5.46
N LEU A 220 6.86 -3.98 -4.59
CA LEU A 220 5.92 -5.07 -4.86
C LEU A 220 4.76 -5.01 -3.87
N ASP A 221 3.55 -4.99 -4.42
CA ASP A 221 2.27 -4.96 -3.72
C ASP A 221 1.27 -5.75 -4.55
N THR A 222 1.47 -7.07 -4.52
CA THR A 222 0.93 -7.99 -5.52
C THR A 222 0.23 -9.20 -4.91
N HIS A 223 -0.15 -9.08 -3.63
CA HIS A 223 -0.97 -10.05 -2.90
C HIS A 223 -0.49 -11.50 -3.02
N GLY A 224 0.82 -11.76 -2.97
CA GLY A 224 1.37 -13.12 -2.98
C GLY A 224 1.98 -13.60 -4.29
N PHE A 225 2.10 -12.72 -5.30
CA PHE A 225 2.69 -13.03 -6.61
C PHE A 225 4.13 -12.52 -6.76
N GLU A 226 4.84 -12.28 -5.66
CA GLU A 226 6.11 -11.58 -5.63
C GLU A 226 7.25 -12.39 -6.28
N VAL A 227 7.27 -13.71 -6.07
CA VAL A 227 8.37 -14.57 -6.57
C VAL A 227 8.45 -14.57 -8.10
N PRO A 228 7.36 -14.82 -8.86
CA PRO A 228 7.40 -14.71 -10.32
C PRO A 228 7.85 -13.32 -10.81
N ILE A 229 7.47 -12.25 -10.11
CA ILE A 229 7.88 -10.88 -10.48
C ILE A 229 9.38 -10.69 -10.27
N LEU A 230 9.91 -11.14 -9.13
CA LEU A 230 11.33 -11.06 -8.80
C LEU A 230 12.18 -11.93 -9.75
N GLU A 231 11.68 -13.10 -10.16
CA GLU A 231 12.31 -13.90 -11.24
C GLU A 231 12.35 -13.13 -12.56
N GLY A 232 11.29 -12.40 -12.90
CA GLY A 232 11.28 -11.50 -14.06
C GLY A 232 12.21 -10.29 -13.93
N ALA A 233 12.68 -9.99 -12.72
CA ALA A 233 13.62 -8.92 -12.40
C ALA A 233 15.08 -9.40 -12.31
N GLU A 234 15.37 -10.70 -12.44
CA GLU A 234 16.67 -11.30 -12.11
C GLU A 234 17.86 -10.54 -12.75
N ALA A 235 17.73 -10.13 -14.01
CA ALA A 235 18.80 -9.41 -14.74
C ALA A 235 19.11 -8.00 -14.21
N ILE A 236 18.20 -7.40 -13.42
CA ILE A 236 18.37 -6.07 -12.82
C ILE A 236 18.54 -6.11 -11.29
N LEU A 237 18.37 -7.27 -10.64
CA LEU A 237 18.50 -7.40 -9.18
C LEU A 237 19.88 -7.00 -8.67
N SER A 238 20.96 -7.37 -9.38
CA SER A 238 22.33 -6.97 -9.00
C SER A 238 22.60 -5.47 -9.06
N GLN A 239 21.72 -4.72 -9.73
CA GLN A 239 21.78 -3.26 -9.87
C GLN A 239 20.67 -2.56 -9.06
N THR A 240 19.96 -3.32 -8.23
CA THR A 240 18.85 -2.85 -7.39
C THR A 240 19.37 -2.56 -5.98
N ASN A 241 19.19 -1.32 -5.53
CA ASN A 241 19.64 -0.87 -4.21
C ASN A 241 18.55 -1.03 -3.14
N LEU A 242 17.29 -1.10 -3.55
CA LEU A 242 16.16 -1.20 -2.64
C LEU A 242 15.06 -2.06 -3.24
N VAL A 243 14.61 -3.06 -2.49
CA VAL A 243 13.37 -3.78 -2.79
C VAL A 243 12.41 -3.56 -1.63
N VAL A 244 11.19 -3.13 -1.90
CA VAL A 244 10.13 -2.97 -0.91
C VAL A 244 9.04 -3.98 -1.24
N ILE A 245 8.67 -4.80 -0.27
CA ILE A 245 7.68 -5.86 -0.47
C ILE A 245 6.63 -5.77 0.62
N GLU A 246 5.35 -5.71 0.25
CA GLU A 246 4.27 -5.98 1.20
C GLU A 246 4.29 -7.48 1.54
N VAL A 247 4.65 -7.81 2.77
CA VAL A 247 4.81 -9.20 3.23
C VAL A 247 3.69 -9.61 4.17
N TYR A 248 3.34 -10.89 4.14
CA TYR A 248 2.24 -11.45 4.91
C TYR A 248 2.70 -12.44 5.97
N VAL A 249 2.04 -12.44 7.13
CA VAL A 249 2.25 -13.43 8.19
C VAL A 249 1.33 -14.65 8.02
N PHE A 250 0.36 -14.57 7.12
CA PHE A 250 -0.60 -15.62 6.79
C PHE A 250 -0.59 -15.89 5.28
N HIS A 251 -0.93 -17.11 4.86
CA HIS A 251 -1.11 -17.40 3.44
C HIS A 251 -2.37 -16.70 2.92
N VAL A 252 -2.17 -15.63 2.16
CA VAL A 252 -3.22 -14.92 1.42
C VAL A 252 -3.56 -15.61 0.09
N HIS A 253 -2.61 -16.40 -0.42
CA HIS A 253 -2.74 -17.23 -1.61
C HIS A 253 -1.90 -18.52 -1.43
N PRO A 254 -2.28 -19.67 -2.02
CA PRO A 254 -1.54 -20.93 -1.84
C PRO A 254 -0.06 -20.89 -2.25
N GLN A 255 0.29 -20.01 -3.19
CA GLN A 255 1.66 -19.81 -3.68
C GLN A 255 2.37 -18.64 -3.00
N ALA A 256 1.67 -17.86 -2.16
CA ALA A 256 2.27 -16.74 -1.45
C ALA A 256 3.23 -17.24 -0.37
N LEU A 257 4.45 -16.71 -0.39
CA LEU A 257 5.41 -16.92 0.68
C LEU A 257 5.02 -16.11 1.93
N LEU A 258 5.19 -16.71 3.10
CA LEU A 258 5.13 -16.02 4.37
C LEU A 258 6.33 -15.08 4.53
N PHE A 259 6.24 -14.10 5.43
CA PHE A 259 7.30 -13.11 5.65
C PHE A 259 8.68 -13.75 5.89
N HIS A 260 8.75 -14.88 6.60
CA HIS A 260 10.03 -15.55 6.89
C HIS A 260 10.59 -16.28 5.66
N GLU A 261 9.71 -16.79 4.79
CA GLU A 261 10.06 -17.49 3.55
C GLU A 261 10.58 -16.49 2.53
N ILE A 262 9.90 -15.36 2.35
CA ILE A 262 10.37 -14.31 1.45
C ILE A 262 11.69 -13.70 1.95
N CYS A 263 11.90 -13.58 3.27
CA CYS A 263 13.20 -13.18 3.82
C CYS A 263 14.32 -14.16 3.46
N HIS A 264 14.05 -15.47 3.56
CA HIS A 264 15.01 -16.50 3.16
C HIS A 264 15.31 -16.44 1.67
N TRP A 265 14.28 -16.35 0.84
CA TRP A 265 14.40 -16.23 -0.62
C TRP A 265 15.22 -15.01 -1.03
N MET A 266 14.93 -13.84 -0.44
CA MET A 266 15.69 -12.60 -0.69
C MET A 266 17.15 -12.71 -0.20
N ALA A 267 17.40 -13.44 0.88
CA ALA A 267 18.77 -13.69 1.36
C ALA A 267 19.58 -14.52 0.36
N GLU A 268 18.98 -15.51 -0.30
CA GLU A 268 19.62 -16.27 -1.39
C GLU A 268 19.96 -15.37 -2.59
N LYS A 269 19.20 -14.29 -2.79
CA LYS A 269 19.48 -13.24 -3.79
C LYS A 269 20.44 -12.15 -3.33
N GLY A 270 21.03 -12.29 -2.14
CA GLY A 270 22.01 -11.36 -1.61
C GLY A 270 21.41 -10.07 -1.03
N PHE A 271 20.14 -10.09 -0.64
CA PHE A 271 19.47 -8.98 0.04
C PHE A 271 19.23 -9.29 1.52
N ARG A 272 19.12 -8.25 2.35
CA ARG A 272 18.76 -8.36 3.77
C ARG A 272 17.73 -7.31 4.15
N PRO A 273 16.77 -7.65 5.03
CA PRO A 273 15.86 -6.67 5.62
C PRO A 273 16.62 -5.59 6.39
N ILE A 274 16.17 -4.34 6.30
CA ILE A 274 16.77 -3.19 7.00
C ILE A 274 15.74 -2.27 7.69
N ASP A 275 14.49 -2.25 7.23
CA ASP A 275 13.45 -1.36 7.77
C ASP A 275 12.05 -1.95 7.50
N ILE A 276 11.02 -1.40 8.15
CA ILE A 276 9.61 -1.79 7.96
C ILE A 276 8.67 -0.58 7.92
N SER A 277 7.49 -0.73 7.32
CA SER A 277 6.40 0.26 7.44
C SER A 277 5.01 -0.35 7.35
N GLU A 278 4.00 0.48 7.65
CA GLU A 278 2.58 0.20 7.44
C GLU A 278 2.09 -1.14 8.04
N PRO A 279 2.41 -1.45 9.31
CA PRO A 279 1.90 -2.66 9.92
C PRO A 279 0.36 -2.65 9.98
N LEU A 280 -0.21 -3.76 9.51
CA LEU A 280 -1.64 -4.00 9.56
C LEU A 280 -1.89 -5.21 10.45
N TRP A 281 -2.74 -5.06 11.45
CA TRP A 281 -3.19 -6.17 12.28
C TRP A 281 -4.62 -6.54 11.95
N ARG A 282 -4.89 -7.85 11.92
CA ARG A 282 -6.17 -8.45 11.59
C ARG A 282 -7.24 -8.09 12.63
N PRO A 283 -8.42 -7.62 12.22
CA PRO A 283 -9.55 -7.35 13.10
C PRO A 283 -9.94 -8.48 14.05
N ARG A 284 -9.93 -9.71 13.54
CA ARG A 284 -10.46 -10.89 14.22
C ARG A 284 -9.80 -11.16 15.58
N ASP A 285 -8.50 -10.94 15.69
CA ASP A 285 -7.70 -11.34 16.85
C ASP A 285 -6.48 -10.46 17.13
N GLY A 286 -6.31 -9.36 16.39
CA GLY A 286 -5.19 -8.45 16.58
C GLY A 286 -3.83 -9.03 16.19
N ALA A 287 -3.79 -10.14 15.45
CA ALA A 287 -2.53 -10.67 14.92
C ALA A 287 -1.97 -9.77 13.82
N LEU A 288 -0.64 -9.60 13.76
CA LEU A 288 0.00 -8.91 12.64
C LEU A 288 -0.33 -9.66 11.34
N TRP A 289 -0.97 -8.98 10.41
CA TRP A 289 -1.45 -9.53 9.14
C TRP A 289 -0.41 -9.33 8.04
N GLN A 290 -0.03 -8.06 7.82
CA GLN A 290 0.95 -7.65 6.82
C GLN A 290 1.74 -6.44 7.29
N PHE A 291 2.81 -6.12 6.57
CA PHE A 291 3.57 -4.88 6.66
C PHE A 291 4.49 -4.77 5.43
N ASP A 292 4.98 -3.58 5.13
CA ASP A 292 6.04 -3.38 4.14
C ASP A 292 7.38 -3.76 4.76
N LEU A 293 8.18 -4.55 4.04
CA LEU A 293 9.54 -4.90 4.40
C LEU A 293 10.53 -4.34 3.37
N PHE A 294 11.54 -3.62 3.87
CA PHE A 294 12.55 -2.97 3.04
C PHE A 294 13.82 -3.81 3.03
N PHE A 295 14.25 -4.22 1.84
CA PHE A 295 15.43 -5.01 1.60
C PHE A 295 16.49 -4.20 0.87
N VAL A 296 17.74 -4.27 1.32
CA VAL A 296 18.90 -3.68 0.65
C VAL A 296 19.97 -4.75 0.43
N PRO A 297 20.94 -4.54 -0.49
CA PRO A 297 22.02 -5.50 -0.69
C PRO A 297 22.71 -5.86 0.63
N ALA A 298 23.01 -7.15 0.83
CA ALA A 298 23.65 -7.64 2.07
C ALA A 298 25.08 -7.08 2.26
N THR A 299 25.64 -6.49 1.21
CA THR A 299 26.94 -5.81 1.17
C THR A 299 26.90 -4.36 1.67
N GLN A 300 25.72 -3.83 2.01
CA GLN A 300 25.57 -2.49 2.58
C GLN A 300 26.28 -2.36 3.93
N GLN A 301 26.80 -1.16 4.22
CA GLN A 301 27.66 -0.88 5.38
C GLN A 301 26.95 -1.13 6.73
N GLU A 302 25.62 -0.99 6.76
CA GLU A 302 24.77 -1.23 7.92
C GLU A 302 24.92 -2.66 8.45
N PHE A 303 25.32 -3.60 7.59
CA PHE A 303 25.52 -5.00 7.95
C PHE A 303 26.97 -5.35 8.26
N ALA A 304 27.90 -4.39 8.20
CA ALA A 304 29.30 -4.60 8.53
C ALA A 304 29.57 -4.59 10.05
N CYS A 305 28.63 -4.11 10.87
CA CYS A 305 28.74 -4.04 12.32
C CYS A 305 27.51 -4.64 13.00
N ASN A 306 27.74 -5.42 14.07
CA ASN A 306 26.66 -6.02 14.88
C ASN A 306 26.44 -5.30 16.22
N ALA A 307 27.03 -4.10 16.40
CA ALA A 307 26.82 -3.31 17.62
C ALA A 307 25.44 -2.63 17.59
N TYR A 308 24.80 -2.53 18.75
CA TYR A 308 23.59 -1.75 18.98
C TYR A 308 23.93 -0.28 19.28
#